data_AF-A0A936GH44-F1
#
_entry.id   AF-A0A936GH44-F1
#
_cell.length_a   1.000
_cell.length_b   1.000
_cell.length_c   1.000
_cell.angle_alpha   90.00
_cell.angle_beta   90.00
_cell.angle_gamma   90.00
#
_symmetry.space_group_name_H-M   'P 1'
#
loop_
_entity.id
_entity.type
_entity.pdbx_description
1 polymer ?
#
loop_
_entity_poly.entity_id
_entity_poly.type
_entity_poly.pdbx_seq_one_letter_code
_entity_poly.pdbx_strand_id
1 'polypeptide(L)' 'MQRIVLDVPDNKINFFMELVNNLGFKNVKKLSDKQKEFVDDLKSSLNEVELHRQGKVKLQSAKDFLNEL' A
#
# COMPACT_ATOMS: atom_id res chain seq x y z
N MET A 1 1.87 18.29 4.57
CA MET A 1 0.56 17.77 4.11
C MET A 1 0.52 16.29 4.42
N GLN A 2 -0.57 15.78 5.04
CA GLN A 2 -0.72 14.36 5.35
C GLN A 2 -1.47 13.64 4.22
N ARG A 3 -1.06 12.41 3.89
CA ARG A 3 -1.70 11.55 2.90
C ARG A 3 -2.26 10.32 3.60
N ILE A 4 -3.51 10.01 3.33
CA ILE A 4 -4.24 8.91 3.97
C ILE A 4 -4.69 7.94 2.86
N VAL A 5 -4.50 6.65 3.08
CA VAL A 5 -5.04 5.55 2.26
C VAL A 5 -6.08 4.83 3.11
N LEU A 6 -7.25 4.57 2.53
CA LEU A 6 -8.40 3.98 3.22
C LEU A 6 -8.92 2.80 2.41
N ASP A 7 -8.99 1.63 3.05
CA ASP A 7 -9.68 0.47 2.51
C ASP A 7 -11.16 0.56 2.87
N VAL A 8 -12.01 0.71 1.86
CA VAL A 8 -13.46 0.86 2.03
C VAL A 8 -14.14 -0.34 1.37
N PRO A 9 -15.10 -1.00 2.05
CA PRO A 9 -15.90 -2.06 1.45
C PRO A 9 -16.57 -1.60 0.16
N ASP A 10 -16.61 -2.45 -0.87
CA ASP A 10 -17.15 -2.11 -2.19
C ASP A 10 -18.59 -1.60 -2.12
N ASN A 11 -19.41 -2.21 -1.25
CA ASN A 11 -20.80 -1.80 -1.04
C ASN A 11 -20.96 -0.41 -0.37
N LYS A 12 -19.88 0.15 0.19
CA LYS A 12 -19.86 1.46 0.84
C LYS A 12 -19.11 2.53 0.04
N ILE A 13 -18.45 2.15 -1.06
CA ILE A 13 -17.61 3.07 -1.84
C ILE A 13 -18.40 4.26 -2.37
N ASN A 14 -19.62 4.03 -2.84
CA ASN A 14 -20.46 5.09 -3.43
C ASN A 14 -20.89 6.11 -2.38
N PHE A 15 -21.40 5.65 -1.24
CA PHE A 15 -21.73 6.49 -0.09
C PHE A 15 -20.52 7.30 0.39
N PHE A 16 -19.35 6.65 0.49
CA PHE A 16 -18.13 7.32 0.93
C PHE A 16 -17.70 8.42 -0.05
N MET A 17 -17.77 8.17 -1.36
CA MET A 17 -17.46 9.19 -2.37
C MET A 17 -18.41 10.39 -2.31
N GLU A 18 -19.71 10.17 -2.07
CA GLU A 18 -20.68 11.25 -1.87
C GLU A 18 -20.33 12.12 -0.65
N LEU A 19 -19.99 11.49 0.48
CA LEU A 19 -19.56 12.20 1.68
C LEU A 19 -18.31 13.04 1.42
N VAL A 20 -17.31 12.47 0.76
CA VAL A 20 -16.05 13.14 0.47
C VAL A 20 -16.27 14.31 -0.51
N ASN A 21 -17.17 14.18 -1.49
CA ASN A 21 -17.56 15.27 -2.36
C ASN A 21 -18.27 16.39 -1.58
N ASN A 22 -19.20 16.05 -0.68
CA ASN A 22 -19.93 17.01 0.15
C ASN A 22 -19.00 17.78 1.12
N LEU A 23 -17.92 17.15 1.57
CA LEU A 23 -16.90 17.78 2.41
C LEU A 23 -15.90 18.65 1.62
N GLY A 24 -15.98 18.69 0.28
CA GLY A 24 -15.20 19.58 -0.56
C GLY A 24 -13.77 19.11 -0.86
N PHE A 25 -13.46 17.82 -0.71
CA PHE A 25 -12.14 17.30 -1.03
C PHE A 25 -11.90 17.27 -2.56
N LYS A 26 -11.02 18.13 -3.06
CA LYS A 26 -10.80 18.31 -4.51
C LYS A 26 -9.93 17.25 -5.20
N ASN A 27 -9.31 16.32 -4.47
CA ASN A 27 -8.26 15.43 -5.02
C ASN A 27 -8.43 13.97 -4.61
N VAL A 28 -9.65 13.45 -4.71
CA VAL A 28 -9.93 12.04 -4.46
C VAL A 28 -9.53 11.23 -5.70
N LYS A 29 -8.55 10.34 -5.55
CA LYS A 29 -8.14 9.42 -6.61
C LYS A 29 -8.51 8.01 -6.20
N LYS A 30 -9.32 7.34 -7.01
CA LYS A 30 -9.49 5.90 -6.91
C LYS A 30 -8.25 5.24 -7.52
N LEU A 31 -7.66 4.31 -6.79
CA LEU A 31 -6.58 3.47 -7.31
C LEU A 31 -7.20 2.37 -8.17
N SER A 32 -6.64 2.13 -9.35
CA SER A 32 -6.94 0.92 -10.12
C SER A 32 -6.41 -0.31 -9.39
N ASP A 33 -6.87 -1.50 -9.76
CA ASP A 33 -6.43 -2.74 -9.08
C ASP A 33 -4.91 -2.94 -9.20
N LYS A 34 -4.32 -2.64 -10.37
CA LYS A 34 -2.86 -2.62 -10.54
C LYS A 34 -2.14 -1.64 -9.61
N GLN A 35 -2.76 -0.49 -9.32
CA GLN A 35 -2.18 0.50 -8.42
C GLN A 35 -2.32 0.08 -6.94
N LYS A 36 -3.38 -0.66 -6.59
CA LYS A 36 -3.53 -1.26 -5.26
C LYS A 36 -2.47 -2.32 -5.03
N GLU A 37 -2.34 -3.26 -5.97
CA GLU A 37 -1.31 -4.32 -5.96
C GLU A 37 0.09 -3.72 -5.76
N PHE A 38 0.44 -2.71 -6.55
CA PHE A 38 1.72 -2.01 -6.40
C PHE A 38 1.92 -1.37 -5.01
N VAL A 39 0.87 -0.79 -4.42
CA VAL A 39 0.95 -0.19 -3.08
C VAL A 39 1.10 -1.27 -2.00
N ASP A 40 0.40 -2.39 -2.14
CA ASP A 40 0.48 -3.53 -1.22
C ASP A 40 1.86 -4.21 -1.29
N ASP A 41 2.41 -4.36 -2.50
CA ASP A 41 3.77 -4.87 -2.73
C ASP A 41 4.81 -3.94 -2.10
N LEU A 42 4.72 -2.64 -2.36
CA LEU A 42 5.61 -1.65 -1.74
C LEU A 42 5.54 -1.67 -0.22
N LYS A 43 4.33 -1.75 0.35
CA LYS A 43 4.13 -1.81 1.79
C LYS A 43 4.76 -3.07 2.38
N SER A 44 4.65 -4.20 1.68
CA SER A 44 5.25 -5.46 2.08
C SER A 44 6.78 -5.38 2.09
N SER A 45 7.38 -4.83 1.03
CA SER A 45 8.83 -4.61 0.95
C SER A 45 9.35 -3.67 2.04
N LEU A 46 8.62 -2.59 2.34
CA LEU A 46 8.99 -1.69 3.44
C LEU A 46 8.90 -2.38 4.81
N ASN A 47 7.89 -3.22 5.02
CA ASN A 47 7.75 -3.99 6.24
C ASN A 47 8.90 -5.01 6.41
N GLU A 48 9.35 -5.63 5.33
CA GLU A 48 10.49 -6.55 5.36
C GLU A 48 11.80 -5.83 5.75
N VAL A 49 12.02 -4.62 5.21
CA VAL A 49 13.15 -3.77 5.59
C VAL A 49 13.07 -3.35 7.07
N GLU A 50 11.88 -3.02 7.56
CA GLU A 50 11.63 -2.71 8.98
C GLU A 50 11.93 -3.93 9.88
N LEU A 51 11.45 -5.12 9.51
CA LEU A 51 11.70 -6.37 10.24
C LEU A 51 13.19 -6.74 10.25
N HIS A 52 13.90 -6.51 9.16
CA HIS A 52 15.36 -6.64 9.11
C HIS A 52 16.03 -5.65 10.07
N ARG A 53 15.62 -4.36 10.08
CA ARG A 53 16.15 -3.36 11.02
C ARG A 53 15.91 -3.75 12.48
N GLN A 54 14.82 -4.46 12.76
CA GLN A 54 14.50 -5.02 14.08
C GLN A 54 15.26 -6.33 14.42
N GLY A 55 16.08 -6.85 13.48
CA GLY A 55 16.85 -8.09 13.65
C GLY A 55 16.01 -9.37 13.56
N LYS A 56 14.75 -9.28 13.12
CA LYS A 56 13.81 -10.42 13.04
C LYS A 56 13.95 -11.24 11.75
N VAL A 57 14.53 -10.65 10.71
CA VAL A 57 14.72 -11.27 9.39
C VAL A 57 16.19 -11.11 9.00
N LYS A 58 16.81 -12.19 8.51
CA LYS A 58 18.18 -12.16 7.97
C LYS A 58 18.14 -11.78 6.50
N LEU A 59 19.00 -10.87 6.07
CA LEU A 59 19.15 -10.57 4.65
C LEU A 59 19.70 -11.80 3.93
N GLN A 60 19.06 -12.14 2.81
CA GLN A 60 19.67 -12.99 1.79
C GLN A 60 20.60 -12.11 0.95
N SER A 61 21.77 -12.62 0.59
CA SER A 61 22.64 -11.86 -0.32
C SER A 61 22.02 -11.83 -1.72
N ALA A 62 22.25 -10.75 -2.47
CA ALA A 62 21.79 -10.66 -3.86
C ALA A 62 22.32 -11.82 -4.72
N LYS A 63 23.49 -12.37 -4.36
CA LYS A 63 24.08 -13.53 -5.03
C LYS A 63 23.32 -14.81 -4.71
N ASP A 64 22.91 -15.00 -3.45
CA ASP A 64 22.16 -16.19 -3.04
C ASP A 64 20.75 -16.16 -3.64
N PHE A 65 20.11 -15.00 -3.68
CA PHE A 65 18.81 -14.81 -4.33
C PHE A 65 18.84 -15.18 -5.82
N LEU A 66 19.87 -14.73 -6.54
CA LEU A 66 20.03 -15.05 -7.97
C LEU A 66 20.27 -16.54 -8.24
N ASN A 67 20.72 -17.31 -7.26
CA ASN A 67 20.94 -18.75 -7.42
C ASN A 67 19.68 -19.59 -7.10
N GLU A 68 18.63 -18.98 -6.54
CA GLU A 68 17.38 -19.67 -6.17
C GLU A 68 16.26 -19.52 -7.23
N LEU A 69 16.42 -18.61 -8.18
CA LEU A 69 15.55 -18.44 -9.36
C LEU A 69 15.99 -19.35 -10.51
#